data_AF-A0A962QIS0-F1
#
_entry.id   AF-A0A962QIS0-F1
#
_cell.length_a   1.000
_cell.length_b   1.000
_cell.length_c   1.000
_cell.angle_alpha   90.00
_cell.angle_beta   90.00
_cell.angle_gamma   90.00
#
_symmetry.space_group_name_H-M   'P 1'
#
loop_
_entity.id
_entity.type
_entity.pdbx_description
1 polymer ?
#
loop_
_entity_poly.entity_id
_entity_poly.type
_entity_poly.pdbx_seq_one_letter_code
_entity_poly.pdbx_strand_id
1 'polypeptide(L)'
;QPLTLAAKEGLALLNGTQVSTAYALRGLFEAEDLFAAATVCGSLTVEAALGSRAPFDARIHAVRGQRGQIDAAAAYRHLLGDSSEIAQSHIACDKVQDPYSLRCQPQVMGACLTQIRQAAEVLEIESNAVSDNPLVFAEENDILSGGNFHAEPVAMAADNLALAIAEIGSLAERRVSLLVDRNMSQLPA
;
A
#
# COMPACT_ATOMS: atom_id res chain seq x y z
N GLN A 1 32.84 -22.64 -17.53
CA GLN A 1 32.35 -23.21 -18.80
C GLN A 1 30.84 -23.41 -18.71
N PRO A 2 30.09 -23.41 -19.82
CA PRO A 2 28.65 -23.72 -19.80
C PRO A 2 28.36 -25.09 -19.17
N LEU A 3 27.21 -25.21 -18.50
CA LEU A 3 26.77 -26.47 -17.90
C LEU A 3 26.07 -27.34 -18.95
N THR A 4 26.25 -28.65 -18.86
CA THR A 4 25.45 -29.65 -19.60
C THR A 4 24.33 -30.12 -18.70
N LEU A 5 23.08 -29.85 -19.08
CA LEU A 5 21.92 -30.18 -18.29
C LEU A 5 21.68 -31.69 -18.23
N ALA A 6 21.36 -32.19 -17.03
CA ALA A 6 20.92 -33.54 -16.78
C ALA A 6 19.39 -33.67 -16.88
N ALA A 7 18.88 -34.87 -16.57
CA ALA A 7 17.45 -35.11 -16.54
C ALA A 7 16.74 -34.15 -15.57
N LYS A 8 15.55 -33.66 -15.97
CA LYS A 8 14.71 -32.68 -15.25
C LYS A 8 15.27 -31.26 -15.13
N GLU A 9 16.58 -31.05 -15.14
CA GLU A 9 17.17 -29.72 -14.88
C GLU A 9 16.66 -28.62 -15.81
N GLY A 10 16.48 -28.91 -17.10
CA GLY A 10 15.91 -27.94 -18.05
C GLY A 10 14.48 -27.51 -17.70
N LEU A 11 13.64 -28.45 -17.24
CA LEU A 11 12.28 -28.13 -16.83
C LEU A 11 12.29 -27.37 -15.49
N ALA A 12 13.11 -27.82 -14.54
CA ALA A 12 13.24 -27.18 -13.22
C ALA A 12 13.73 -25.71 -13.30
N LEU A 13 14.53 -25.38 -14.32
CA LEU A 13 14.97 -24.01 -14.56
C LEU A 13 13.90 -23.13 -15.22
N LEU A 14 13.01 -23.71 -16.03
CA LEU A 14 12.01 -22.96 -16.79
C LEU A 14 10.66 -22.87 -16.08
N ASN A 15 10.33 -23.86 -15.25
CA ASN A 15 9.00 -24.02 -14.69
C ASN A 15 8.92 -23.38 -13.30
N GLY A 16 8.00 -22.42 -13.17
CA GLY A 16 7.77 -21.74 -11.91
C GLY A 16 7.22 -20.34 -12.08
N THR A 17 7.06 -19.66 -10.95
CA THR A 17 6.38 -18.36 -10.86
C THR A 17 7.36 -17.20 -10.64
N GLN A 18 8.67 -17.46 -10.64
CA GLN A 18 9.69 -16.53 -10.17
C GLN A 18 9.67 -15.17 -10.87
N VAL A 19 9.44 -15.12 -12.19
CA VAL A 19 9.36 -13.86 -12.94
C VAL A 19 8.11 -13.06 -12.53
N SER A 20 6.95 -13.72 -12.46
CA SER A 20 5.71 -13.09 -12.01
C SER A 20 5.82 -12.57 -10.58
N THR A 21 6.36 -13.40 -9.68
CA THR A 21 6.58 -13.05 -8.27
C THR A 21 7.55 -11.88 -8.13
N ALA A 22 8.65 -11.86 -8.89
CA ALA A 22 9.60 -10.75 -8.89
C ALA A 22 8.96 -9.43 -9.35
N TYR A 23 8.10 -9.46 -10.38
CA TYR A 23 7.40 -8.27 -10.85
C TYR A 23 6.37 -7.76 -9.85
N ALA A 24 5.61 -8.67 -9.25
CA ALA A 24 4.64 -8.31 -8.22
C ALA A 24 5.31 -7.77 -6.95
N LEU A 25 6.44 -8.36 -6.52
CA LEU A 25 7.26 -7.86 -5.41
C LEU A 25 7.81 -6.46 -5.69
N ARG A 26 8.27 -6.19 -6.91
CA ARG A 26 8.65 -4.84 -7.30
C ARG A 26 7.47 -3.86 -7.14
N GLY A 27 6.29 -4.24 -7.62
CA GLY A 27 5.08 -3.44 -7.46
C GLY A 27 4.69 -3.24 -5.99
N LEU A 28 4.90 -4.25 -5.13
CA LEU A 28 4.69 -4.15 -3.70
C LEU A 28 5.62 -3.11 -3.07
N PHE A 29 6.93 -3.18 -3.32
CA PHE A 29 7.89 -2.22 -2.76
C PHE A 29 7.62 -0.80 -3.25
N GLU A 30 7.32 -0.62 -4.54
CA GLU A 30 6.94 0.68 -5.08
C GLU A 30 5.63 1.20 -4.44
N ALA A 31 4.66 0.32 -4.14
CA ALA A 31 3.43 0.70 -3.43
C ALA A 31 3.69 1.11 -1.97
N GLU A 32 4.59 0.43 -1.26
CA GLU A 32 5.01 0.78 0.10
C GLU A 32 5.71 2.15 0.13
N ASP A 33 6.62 2.40 -0.81
CA ASP A 33 7.29 3.69 -0.98
C ASP A 33 6.28 4.81 -1.26
N LEU A 34 5.34 4.58 -2.18
CA LEU A 34 4.27 5.54 -2.50
C LEU A 34 3.34 5.78 -1.31
N PHE A 35 3.00 4.76 -0.53
CA PHE A 35 2.19 4.90 0.68
C PHE A 35 2.89 5.78 1.72
N ALA A 36 4.18 5.54 1.97
CA ALA A 36 4.97 6.33 2.90
C ALA A 36 5.06 7.79 2.45
N ALA A 37 5.42 8.02 1.18
CA ALA A 37 5.50 9.36 0.60
C ALA A 37 4.15 10.10 0.65
N ALA A 38 3.05 9.43 0.28
CA ALA A 38 1.72 10.01 0.30
C ALA A 38 1.24 10.37 1.72
N THR A 39 1.66 9.63 2.74
CA THR A 39 1.36 9.93 4.15
C THR A 39 2.09 11.21 4.61
N VAL A 40 3.36 11.37 4.23
CA VAL A 40 4.13 12.60 4.49
C VAL A 40 3.54 13.79 3.73
N CYS A 41 3.35 13.66 2.41
CA CYS A 41 2.76 14.71 1.57
C CYS A 41 1.35 15.09 2.04
N GLY A 42 0.54 14.11 2.46
CA GLY A 42 -0.78 14.32 3.03
C GLY A 42 -0.74 15.12 4.33
N SER A 43 0.20 14.81 5.22
CA SER A 43 0.41 15.56 6.47
C SER A 43 0.82 17.01 6.19
N LEU A 44 1.76 17.22 5.25
CA LEU A 44 2.16 18.56 4.81
C LEU A 44 0.98 19.34 4.19
N THR A 45 0.13 18.66 3.41
CA THR A 45 -1.06 19.29 2.82
C THR A 45 -2.05 19.73 3.91
N VAL A 46 -2.24 18.95 4.96
CA VAL A 46 -3.10 19.32 6.09
C VAL A 46 -2.62 20.64 6.71
N GLU A 47 -1.31 20.79 6.94
CA GLU A 47 -0.75 22.04 7.47
C GLU A 47 -0.93 23.21 6.48
N ALA A 48 -0.57 22.99 5.22
CA ALA A 48 -0.65 24.03 4.18
C ALA A 48 -2.08 24.54 3.96
N ALA A 49 -3.07 23.66 4.10
CA ALA A 49 -4.50 23.99 3.94
C ALA A 49 -5.18 24.43 5.25
N LEU A 50 -4.41 24.67 6.32
CA LEU A 50 -4.92 25.03 7.65
C LEU A 50 -6.01 24.03 8.13
N GLY A 51 -5.72 22.75 7.93
CA GLY A 51 -6.63 21.64 8.18
C GLY A 51 -6.62 21.18 9.63
N SER A 52 -7.76 20.65 10.07
CA SER A 52 -7.97 20.11 11.40
C SER A 52 -7.22 18.80 11.62
N ARG A 53 -6.71 18.62 12.84
CA ARG A 53 -6.14 17.36 13.33
C ARG A 53 -7.19 16.42 13.94
N ALA A 54 -8.39 16.91 14.23
CA ALA A 54 -9.47 16.12 14.82
C ALA A 54 -9.81 14.83 14.03
N PRO A 55 -9.78 14.81 12.68
CA PRO A 55 -10.00 13.59 11.89
C PRO A 55 -9.05 12.42 12.16
N PHE A 56 -7.89 12.68 12.77
CA PHE A 56 -6.86 11.66 13.05
C PHE A 56 -6.94 11.12 14.49
N ASP A 57 -7.90 11.57 15.30
CA ASP A 57 -8.08 11.13 16.68
C ASP A 57 -8.27 9.60 16.75
N ALA A 58 -7.45 8.94 17.58
CA ALA A 58 -7.41 7.49 17.70
C ALA A 58 -8.79 6.86 17.95
N ARG A 59 -9.68 7.54 18.68
CA ARG A 59 -11.02 7.04 19.04
C ARG A 59 -11.92 6.89 17.81
N ILE A 60 -11.79 7.77 16.81
CA ILE A 60 -12.57 7.70 15.55
C ILE A 60 -12.21 6.42 14.79
N HIS A 61 -10.93 6.06 14.78
CA HIS A 61 -10.46 4.87 14.06
C HIS A 61 -10.72 3.59 14.86
N ALA A 62 -10.56 3.65 16.19
CA ALA A 62 -10.84 2.54 17.09
C ALA A 62 -12.31 2.11 17.04
N VAL A 63 -13.26 3.06 17.05
CA VAL A 63 -14.70 2.72 16.98
C VAL A 63 -15.10 2.09 15.64
N ARG A 64 -14.36 2.37 14.55
CA ARG A 64 -14.57 1.71 13.26
C ARG A 64 -13.92 0.33 13.18
N GLY A 65 -12.80 0.11 13.87
CA GLY A 65 -12.16 -1.21 14.03
C GLY A 65 -11.28 -1.70 12.88
N GLN A 66 -11.13 -0.93 11.79
CA GLN A 66 -10.31 -1.34 10.64
C GLN A 66 -8.81 -1.13 10.94
N ARG A 67 -8.03 -2.21 10.96
CA ARG A 67 -6.63 -2.15 11.39
C ARG A 67 -5.77 -1.23 10.51
N GLY A 68 -5.89 -1.33 9.19
CA GLY A 68 -5.15 -0.45 8.27
C GLY A 68 -5.47 1.03 8.49
N GLN A 69 -6.73 1.37 8.77
CA GLN A 69 -7.13 2.74 9.10
C GLN A 69 -6.58 3.21 10.44
N ILE A 70 -6.57 2.35 11.46
CA ILE A 70 -6.02 2.66 12.78
C ILE A 70 -4.52 2.96 12.67
N ASP A 71 -3.79 2.12 11.95
CA ASP A 71 -2.34 2.27 11.74
C ASP A 71 -2.03 3.51 10.88
N ALA A 72 -2.79 3.74 9.79
CA ALA A 72 -2.63 4.95 8.98
C ALA A 72 -2.87 6.23 9.79
N ALA A 73 -3.93 6.26 10.61
CA ALA A 73 -4.18 7.39 11.50
C ALA A 73 -3.05 7.60 12.51
N ALA A 74 -2.47 6.52 13.04
CA ALA A 74 -1.32 6.61 13.93
C ALA A 74 -0.11 7.25 13.25
N ALA A 75 0.17 6.89 11.99
CA ALA A 75 1.23 7.52 11.21
C ALA A 75 0.98 9.03 11.01
N TYR A 76 -0.25 9.44 10.67
CA TYR A 76 -0.61 10.86 10.57
C TYR A 76 -0.42 11.60 11.90
N ARG A 77 -0.89 11.04 13.02
CA ARG A 77 -0.69 11.65 14.35
C ARG A 77 0.80 11.78 14.69
N HIS A 78 1.61 10.77 14.36
CA HIS A 78 3.05 10.81 14.58
C HIS A 78 3.72 11.96 13.80
N LEU A 79 3.33 12.17 12.53
CA LEU A 79 3.89 13.22 11.68
C LEU A 79 3.38 14.62 12.03
N LEU A 80 2.08 14.76 12.34
CA LEU A 80 1.45 16.06 12.61
C LEU A 80 1.66 16.55 14.04
N GLY A 81 1.99 15.65 14.97
CA GLY A 81 2.00 15.91 16.40
C GLY A 81 0.63 16.38 16.93
N ASP A 82 0.61 16.81 18.18
CA ASP A 82 -0.60 17.36 18.80
C ASP A 82 -0.93 18.77 18.27
N SER A 83 0.11 19.54 17.89
CA SER A 83 -0.01 20.92 17.40
C SER A 83 1.26 21.35 16.67
N SER A 84 1.19 22.47 15.94
CA SER A 84 2.31 23.18 15.31
C SER A 84 2.07 24.69 15.34
N GLU A 85 3.07 25.50 15.01
CA GLU A 85 2.90 26.97 14.89
C GLU A 85 1.82 27.33 13.86
N ILE A 86 1.80 26.63 12.72
CA ILE A 86 0.78 26.80 11.67
C ILE A 86 -0.60 26.40 12.19
N ALA A 87 -0.69 25.30 12.96
CA ALA A 87 -1.95 24.87 13.57
C ALA A 87 -2.53 25.93 14.53
N GLN A 88 -1.67 26.55 15.32
CA GLN A 88 -2.06 27.55 16.31
C GLN A 88 -2.45 28.88 15.67
N SER A 89 -1.82 29.25 14.55
CA SER A 89 -2.10 30.51 13.86
C SER A 89 -3.53 30.60 13.28
N HIS A 90 -4.24 29.47 13.19
CA HIS A 90 -5.61 29.40 12.67
C HIS A 90 -6.61 28.77 13.64
N ILE A 91 -6.33 28.78 14.95
CA ILE A 91 -7.23 28.14 15.94
C ILE A 91 -8.63 28.79 15.99
N ALA A 92 -8.73 30.09 15.67
CA ALA A 92 -9.99 30.81 15.52
C ALA A 92 -10.49 30.74 14.07
N CYS A 93 -10.73 29.51 13.59
CA CYS A 93 -11.22 29.26 12.23
C CYS A 93 -12.73 28.99 12.24
N ASP A 94 -13.47 29.68 11.36
CA ASP A 94 -14.92 29.49 11.20
C ASP A 94 -15.29 28.19 10.43
N LYS A 95 -14.30 27.50 9.87
CA LYS A 95 -14.50 26.30 9.06
C LYS A 95 -14.82 25.10 9.95
N VAL A 96 -16.03 24.55 9.77
CA VAL A 96 -16.52 23.44 10.59
C VAL A 96 -15.94 22.09 10.14
N GLN A 97 -15.71 21.89 8.84
CA GLN A 97 -15.22 20.62 8.30
C GLN A 97 -14.24 20.82 7.15
N ASP A 98 -13.21 19.99 7.13
CA ASP A 98 -12.31 19.89 5.98
C ASP A 98 -12.86 19.02 4.86
N PRO A 99 -12.43 19.28 3.61
CA PRO A 99 -12.70 18.44 2.46
C PRO A 99 -12.25 16.99 2.68
N TYR A 100 -12.89 16.06 1.97
CA TYR A 100 -12.65 14.63 2.15
C TYR A 100 -11.21 14.23 1.80
N SER A 101 -10.56 14.92 0.85
CA SER A 101 -9.15 14.68 0.50
C SER A 101 -8.18 14.90 1.67
N LEU A 102 -8.59 15.64 2.71
CA LEU A 102 -7.86 15.78 3.97
C LEU A 102 -8.44 14.90 5.08
N ARG A 103 -9.74 15.03 5.33
CA ARG A 103 -10.43 14.42 6.48
C ARG A 103 -10.57 12.91 6.38
N CYS A 104 -10.65 12.37 5.16
CA CYS A 104 -10.83 10.94 4.92
C CYS A 104 -9.50 10.21 4.66
N GLN A 105 -8.35 10.86 4.85
CA GLN A 105 -7.05 10.25 4.60
C GLN A 105 -6.84 8.94 5.37
N PRO A 106 -7.14 8.82 6.68
CA PRO A 106 -6.99 7.53 7.38
C PRO A 106 -7.87 6.42 6.82
N GLN A 107 -9.08 6.73 6.36
CA GLN A 107 -10.03 5.78 5.82
C GLN A 107 -9.57 5.23 4.47
N VAL A 108 -9.14 6.13 3.57
CA VAL A 108 -8.70 5.75 2.21
C VAL A 108 -7.31 5.13 2.23
N MET A 109 -6.34 5.79 2.86
CA MET A 109 -4.98 5.25 2.98
C MET A 109 -4.96 3.97 3.82
N GLY A 110 -5.81 3.86 4.84
CA GLY A 110 -5.95 2.63 5.62
C GLY A 110 -6.49 1.44 4.81
N ALA A 111 -7.39 1.68 3.86
CA ALA A 111 -7.83 0.64 2.92
C ALA A 111 -6.66 0.21 2.03
N CYS A 112 -5.90 1.16 1.48
CA CYS A 112 -4.71 0.89 0.67
C CYS A 112 -3.67 0.08 1.47
N LEU A 113 -3.39 0.46 2.72
CA LEU A 113 -2.45 -0.27 3.59
C LEU A 113 -2.90 -1.71 3.85
N THR A 114 -4.20 -1.95 3.94
CA THR A 114 -4.74 -3.30 4.12
C THR A 114 -4.50 -4.14 2.86
N GLN A 115 -4.78 -3.59 1.67
CA GLN A 115 -4.52 -4.27 0.40
C GLN A 115 -3.04 -4.56 0.18
N ILE A 116 -2.15 -3.60 0.49
CA ILE A 116 -0.70 -3.78 0.41
C ILE A 116 -0.25 -4.95 1.28
N ARG A 117 -0.73 -5.03 2.52
CA ARG A 117 -0.38 -6.12 3.45
C ARG A 117 -0.91 -7.49 3.00
N GLN A 118 -2.11 -7.54 2.43
CA GLN A 118 -2.65 -8.79 1.88
C GLN A 118 -1.83 -9.29 0.69
N ALA A 119 -1.43 -8.39 -0.21
CA ALA A 119 -0.54 -8.74 -1.31
C ALA A 119 0.82 -9.20 -0.79
N ALA A 120 1.39 -8.51 0.21
CA ALA A 120 2.66 -8.88 0.82
C ALA A 120 2.64 -10.31 1.40
N GLU A 121 1.58 -10.69 2.11
CA GLU A 121 1.44 -12.05 2.67
C GLU A 121 1.48 -13.13 1.57
N VAL A 122 0.74 -12.93 0.48
CA VAL A 122 0.72 -13.88 -0.65
C VAL A 122 2.09 -13.94 -1.34
N LEU A 123 2.72 -12.80 -1.57
CA LEU A 123 4.01 -12.73 -2.27
C LEU A 123 5.17 -13.25 -1.41
N GLU A 124 5.11 -13.11 -0.09
CA GLU A 124 6.07 -13.71 0.84
C GLU A 124 6.01 -15.24 0.77
N ILE A 125 4.81 -15.82 0.79
CA ILE A 125 4.63 -17.27 0.63
C ILE A 125 5.18 -17.72 -0.73
N GLU A 126 4.80 -17.05 -1.81
CA GLU A 126 5.22 -17.44 -3.15
C GLU A 126 6.74 -17.30 -3.36
N SER A 127 7.36 -16.29 -2.74
CA SER A 127 8.83 -16.10 -2.80
C SER A 127 9.62 -17.27 -2.20
N ASN A 128 8.98 -18.06 -1.33
CA ASN A 128 9.55 -19.24 -0.68
C ASN A 128 8.99 -20.56 -1.23
N ALA A 129 8.15 -20.52 -2.28
CA ALA A 129 7.44 -21.69 -2.78
C ALA A 129 8.31 -22.58 -3.68
N VAL A 130 7.99 -23.88 -3.69
CA VAL A 130 8.44 -24.81 -4.75
C VAL A 130 7.41 -24.79 -5.87
N SER A 131 7.67 -23.96 -6.88
CA SER A 131 6.75 -23.70 -8.01
C SER A 131 6.99 -24.57 -9.25
N ASP A 132 7.99 -25.45 -9.24
CA ASP A 132 8.31 -26.36 -10.35
C ASP A 132 7.29 -27.53 -10.44
N ASN A 133 7.31 -28.26 -11.54
CA ASN A 133 6.61 -29.52 -11.75
C ASN A 133 7.35 -30.42 -12.77
N PRO A 134 7.41 -31.77 -12.56
CA PRO A 134 6.91 -32.52 -11.42
C PRO A 134 7.76 -32.34 -10.16
N LEU A 135 7.15 -32.55 -9.00
CA LEU A 135 7.82 -32.51 -7.71
C LEU A 135 8.42 -33.87 -7.37
N VAL A 136 9.61 -33.86 -6.77
CA VAL A 136 10.31 -35.07 -6.33
C VAL A 136 10.27 -35.12 -4.81
N PHE A 137 9.59 -36.13 -4.28
CA PHE A 137 9.46 -36.41 -2.85
C PHE A 137 10.40 -37.56 -2.51
N ALA A 138 11.64 -37.22 -2.21
CA ALA A 138 12.73 -38.19 -2.10
C ALA A 138 12.58 -39.13 -0.89
N GLU A 139 12.00 -38.65 0.21
CA GLU A 139 11.78 -39.45 1.43
C GLU A 139 10.76 -40.56 1.19
N GLU A 140 9.74 -40.29 0.39
CA GLU A 140 8.69 -41.22 -0.02
C GLU A 140 9.03 -42.02 -1.28
N ASN A 141 10.14 -41.70 -1.94
CA ASN A 141 10.53 -42.22 -3.25
C ASN A 141 9.41 -42.06 -4.30
N ASP A 142 8.79 -40.87 -4.33
CA ASP A 142 7.64 -40.56 -5.18
C ASP A 142 7.87 -39.32 -6.06
N ILE A 143 7.18 -39.28 -7.19
CA ILE A 143 7.20 -38.17 -8.14
C ILE A 143 5.76 -37.77 -8.46
N LEU A 144 5.38 -36.57 -8.04
CA LEU A 144 4.03 -36.07 -8.19
C LEU A 144 3.96 -34.97 -9.25
N SER A 145 3.04 -35.13 -10.21
CA SER A 145 2.69 -34.08 -11.16
C SER A 145 1.49 -33.29 -10.65
N GLY A 146 1.71 -32.01 -10.35
CA GLY A 146 0.71 -31.03 -9.93
C GLY A 146 0.73 -29.76 -10.79
N GLY A 147 0.37 -28.63 -10.18
CA GLY A 147 0.13 -27.36 -10.88
C GLY A 147 0.77 -26.12 -10.23
N ASN A 148 1.80 -26.27 -9.40
CA ASN A 148 2.40 -25.15 -8.64
C ASN A 148 3.03 -24.07 -9.52
N PHE A 149 3.25 -24.32 -10.81
CA PHE A 149 3.71 -23.31 -11.77
C PHE A 149 2.63 -22.29 -12.16
N HIS A 150 1.37 -22.50 -11.78
CA HIS A 150 0.28 -21.58 -12.10
C HIS A 150 0.22 -20.40 -11.12
N ALA A 151 0.66 -19.23 -11.58
CA ALA A 151 0.82 -18.02 -10.77
C ALA A 151 -0.48 -17.25 -10.42
N GLU A 152 -1.63 -17.93 -10.28
CA GLU A 152 -2.92 -17.27 -10.03
C GLU A 152 -2.92 -16.41 -8.75
N PRO A 153 -2.35 -16.87 -7.61
CA PRO A 153 -2.30 -16.05 -6.40
C PRO A 153 -1.49 -14.76 -6.59
N VAL A 154 -0.38 -14.84 -7.34
CA VAL A 154 0.47 -13.69 -7.67
C VAL A 154 -0.28 -12.69 -8.55
N ALA A 155 -1.03 -13.17 -9.54
CA ALA A 155 -1.82 -12.32 -10.40
C ALA A 155 -2.87 -11.52 -9.61
N MET A 156 -3.62 -12.19 -8.73
CA MET A 156 -4.59 -11.52 -7.86
C MET A 156 -3.93 -10.54 -6.87
N ALA A 157 -2.74 -10.88 -6.36
CA ALA A 157 -1.97 -9.96 -5.50
C ALA A 157 -1.56 -8.69 -6.27
N ALA A 158 -1.14 -8.82 -7.53
CA ALA A 158 -0.80 -7.68 -8.38
C ALA A 158 -2.03 -6.80 -8.70
N ASP A 159 -3.18 -7.39 -9.01
CA ASP A 159 -4.44 -6.65 -9.23
C ASP A 159 -4.88 -5.88 -7.96
N ASN A 160 -4.72 -6.51 -6.79
CA ASN A 160 -5.00 -5.85 -5.51
C ASN A 160 -4.07 -4.65 -5.25
N LEU A 161 -2.78 -4.75 -5.61
CA LEU A 161 -1.83 -3.65 -5.52
C LEU A 161 -2.19 -2.51 -6.49
N ALA A 162 -2.67 -2.82 -7.69
CA ALA A 162 -3.10 -1.81 -8.66
C ALA A 162 -4.21 -0.92 -8.10
N LEU A 163 -5.19 -1.49 -7.40
CA LEU A 163 -6.24 -0.72 -6.70
C LEU A 163 -5.66 0.21 -5.64
N ALA A 164 -4.73 -0.28 -4.82
CA ALA A 164 -4.10 0.52 -3.77
C ALA A 164 -3.30 1.70 -4.36
N ILE A 165 -2.48 1.45 -5.38
CA ILE A 165 -1.66 2.48 -6.04
C ILE A 165 -2.56 3.55 -6.68
N ALA A 166 -3.62 3.13 -7.38
CA ALA A 166 -4.55 4.05 -8.02
C ALA A 166 -5.26 4.96 -6.99
N GLU A 167 -5.71 4.41 -5.87
CA GLU A 167 -6.41 5.18 -4.83
C GLU A 167 -5.46 6.12 -4.06
N ILE A 168 -4.20 5.72 -3.84
CA ILE A 168 -3.17 6.62 -3.31
C ILE A 168 -3.00 7.83 -4.24
N GLY A 169 -2.87 7.58 -5.55
CA GLY A 169 -2.75 8.63 -6.57
C GLY A 169 -3.98 9.53 -6.64
N SER A 170 -5.18 8.95 -6.66
CA SER A 170 -6.46 9.67 -6.67
C SER A 170 -6.58 10.63 -5.48
N LEU A 171 -6.26 10.16 -4.28
CA LEU A 171 -6.34 11.00 -3.09
C LEU A 171 -5.29 12.12 -3.10
N ALA A 172 -4.07 11.82 -3.56
CA ALA A 172 -3.02 12.83 -3.72
C ALA A 172 -3.40 13.91 -4.75
N GLU A 173 -3.95 13.50 -5.89
CA GLU A 173 -4.38 14.42 -6.95
C GLU A 173 -5.51 15.33 -6.46
N ARG A 174 -6.50 14.80 -5.72
CA ARG A 174 -7.55 15.63 -5.11
C ARG A 174 -7.02 16.62 -4.06
N ARG A 175 -5.91 16.30 -3.39
CA ARG A 175 -5.21 17.24 -2.49
C ARG A 175 -4.48 18.33 -3.27
N VAL A 176 -3.86 18.01 -4.41
CA VAL A 176 -3.29 19.02 -5.31
C VAL A 176 -4.38 19.95 -5.83
N SER A 177 -5.50 19.40 -6.31
CA SER A 177 -6.67 20.18 -6.75
C SER A 177 -7.20 21.10 -5.66
N LEU A 178 -7.19 20.66 -4.40
CA LEU A 178 -7.58 21.48 -3.25
C LEU A 178 -6.65 22.69 -3.07
N LEU A 179 -5.33 22.48 -3.15
CA LEU A 179 -4.35 23.54 -2.90
C LEU A 179 -4.37 24.64 -3.98
N VAL A 180 -4.61 24.28 -5.23
CA VAL A 180 -4.68 25.24 -6.34
C VAL A 180 -6.01 25.99 -6.42
N ASP A 181 -7.07 25.48 -5.79
CA ASP A 181 -8.35 26.19 -5.74
C ASP A 181 -8.34 27.24 -4.62
N ARG A 182 -8.15 28.51 -4.99
CA ARG A 182 -8.16 29.66 -4.08
C ARG A 182 -9.40 29.73 -3.19
N ASN A 183 -10.56 29.25 -3.66
CA ASN A 183 -11.79 29.27 -2.88
C ASN A 183 -11.76 28.25 -1.75
N MET A 184 -10.88 27.26 -1.82
CA MET A 184 -10.79 26.17 -0.86
C MET A 184 -9.48 26.16 -0.05
N SER A 185 -8.37 26.64 -0.62
CA SER A 185 -7.04 26.55 -0.02
C SER A 185 -6.67 27.70 0.92
N GLN A 186 -7.32 28.86 0.79
CA GLN A 186 -6.90 30.12 1.43
C GLN A 186 -5.48 30.58 1.01
N LEU A 187 -4.95 30.04 -0.09
CA LEU A 187 -3.66 30.40 -0.67
C LEU A 187 -3.84 31.28 -1.92
N PRO A 188 -2.79 31.99 -2.37
CA PRO A 188 -2.78 32.64 -3.68
C PRO A 188 -3.07 31.63 -4.82
N ALA A 189 -3.64 32.13 -5.91
CA ALA A 189 -3.86 31.35 -7.14
C ALA A 189 -2.57 31.22 -7.96
#